data_AF-A0A1R1XMV7-F1
#
_entry.id   AF-A0A1R1XMV7-F1
#
_cell.length_a   1.000
_cell.length_b   1.000
_cell.length_c   1.000
_cell.angle_alpha   90.00
_cell.angle_beta   90.00
_cell.angle_gamma   90.00
#
_symmetry.space_group_name_H-M   'P 1'
#
loop_
_entity.id
_entity.type
_entity.pdbx_description
1 polymer ?
#
loop_
_entity_poly.entity_id
_entity_poly.type
_entity_poly.pdbx_seq_one_letter_code
_entity_poly.pdbx_strand_id
1 'polypeptide(L)'
;MKADTSCQLLCEAEVPADGINFISNRIRENYRMNWLIDGLAAAQKTENNLDLSLGFPLGYVENDKVHLNNHYDIELHYHTVNEKYYRVSSDITWATRWDNYLAIKDSNIHWLRYYI
;
A
#
# COMPACT_ATOMS: atom_id res chain seq x y z
N MET A 1 -22.98 -4.71 -8.49
CA MET A 1 -21.53 -4.88 -8.25
C MET A 1 -20.84 -3.67 -8.84
N LYS A 2 -19.86 -3.08 -8.13
CA LYS A 2 -18.98 -2.09 -8.77
C LYS A 2 -18.19 -2.80 -9.88
N ALA A 3 -17.99 -2.11 -10.99
CA ALA A 3 -17.19 -2.62 -12.10
C ALA A 3 -15.71 -2.41 -11.80
N ASP A 4 -14.89 -3.38 -12.19
CA ASP A 4 -13.43 -3.24 -12.14
C ASP A 4 -13.02 -2.03 -12.98
N THR A 5 -12.13 -1.23 -12.42
CA THR A 5 -11.61 -0.03 -13.09
C THR A 5 -10.09 -0.16 -13.18
N SER A 6 -9.55 0.09 -14.37
CA SER A 6 -8.11 0.02 -14.64
C SER A 6 -7.56 1.42 -14.93
N CYS A 7 -6.35 1.69 -14.43
CA CYS A 7 -5.60 2.93 -14.68
C CYS A 7 -6.39 4.22 -14.34
N GLN A 8 -7.18 4.19 -13.26
CA GLN A 8 -7.88 5.40 -12.81
C GLN A 8 -6.90 6.36 -12.14
N LEU A 9 -6.77 7.56 -12.67
CA LEU A 9 -6.04 8.64 -12.03
C LEU A 9 -6.75 9.03 -10.72
N LEU A 10 -6.08 8.86 -9.59
CA LEU A 10 -6.63 9.19 -8.28
C LEU A 10 -6.45 10.68 -7.95
N CYS A 11 -5.23 11.18 -8.15
CA CYS A 11 -4.88 12.58 -7.94
C CYS A 11 -3.69 12.97 -8.83
N GLU A 12 -3.61 14.26 -9.11
CA GLU A 12 -2.40 14.89 -9.63
C GLU A 12 -1.73 15.64 -8.48
N ALA A 13 -0.41 15.51 -8.39
CA ALA A 13 0.39 16.20 -7.41
C ALA A 13 1.70 16.63 -8.05
N GLU A 14 2.05 17.90 -7.87
CA GLU A 14 3.38 18.40 -8.21
C GLU A 14 4.32 18.16 -7.03
N VAL A 15 5.44 17.47 -7.29
CA VAL A 15 6.49 17.28 -6.29
C VAL A 15 7.43 18.50 -6.36
N PRO A 16 7.51 19.30 -5.29
CA PRO A 16 8.41 20.45 -5.28
C PRO A 16 9.88 19.98 -5.28
N ALA A 17 10.78 20.85 -5.75
CA ALA A 17 12.18 20.47 -6.01
C ALA A 17 12.92 19.94 -4.77
N ASP A 18 12.62 20.48 -3.59
CA ASP A 18 13.12 20.00 -2.29
C ASP A 18 12.58 18.61 -1.92
N GLY A 19 11.32 18.33 -2.28
CA GLY A 19 10.66 17.03 -2.10
C GLY A 19 11.32 15.89 -2.89
N ILE A 20 11.95 16.17 -4.03
CA ILE A 20 12.62 15.15 -4.87
C ILE A 20 13.76 14.48 -4.11
N ASN A 21 14.58 15.27 -3.42
CA ASN A 21 15.71 14.74 -2.63
C ASN A 21 15.21 13.92 -1.45
N PHE A 22 14.16 14.40 -0.78
CA PHE A 22 13.53 13.66 0.31
C PHE A 22 13.06 12.28 -0.16
N ILE A 23 12.21 12.23 -1.19
CA ILE A 23 11.67 10.98 -1.74
C ILE A 23 12.80 10.05 -2.19
N SER A 24 13.80 10.61 -2.88
CA SER A 24 14.93 9.84 -3.39
C SER A 24 15.75 9.19 -2.28
N ASN A 25 16.00 9.90 -1.18
CA ASN A 25 16.70 9.35 -0.03
C ASN A 25 15.88 8.27 0.67
N ARG A 26 14.56 8.48 0.80
CA ARG A 26 13.65 7.46 1.37
C ARG A 26 13.64 6.18 0.55
N ILE A 27 13.65 6.28 -0.78
CA ILE A 27 13.76 5.11 -1.67
C ILE A 27 15.10 4.39 -1.47
N ARG A 28 16.22 5.12 -1.42
CA ARG A 28 17.56 4.53 -1.15
C ARG A 28 17.65 3.87 0.23
N GLU A 29 16.91 4.37 1.21
CA GLU A 29 16.78 3.80 2.56
C GLU A 29 15.78 2.64 2.64
N ASN A 30 15.29 2.12 1.49
CA ASN A 30 14.33 1.03 1.39
C ASN A 30 13.02 1.30 2.16
N TYR A 31 12.55 2.55 2.16
CA TYR A 31 11.27 2.87 2.78
C TYR A 31 10.13 2.09 2.11
N ARG A 32 9.25 1.57 2.95
CA ARG A 32 8.05 0.83 2.53
C ARG A 32 6.83 1.59 3.02
N MET A 33 5.79 1.58 2.20
CA MET A 33 4.52 2.20 2.51
C MET A 33 3.55 1.16 3.01
N ASN A 34 2.85 1.48 4.09
CA ASN A 34 1.75 0.68 4.62
C ASN A 34 0.45 1.43 4.36
N TRP A 35 -0.51 0.74 3.74
CA TRP A 35 -1.86 1.27 3.57
C TRP A 35 -2.82 0.65 4.56
N LEU A 36 -3.66 1.50 5.13
CA LEU A 36 -4.79 1.11 5.97
C LEU A 36 -6.07 1.49 5.24
N ILE A 37 -6.88 0.49 4.89
CA ILE A 37 -8.18 0.65 4.24
C ILE A 37 -9.23 0.11 5.19
N ASP A 38 -10.17 0.97 5.62
CA ASP A 38 -11.25 0.58 6.56
C ASP A 38 -10.73 -0.13 7.84
N GLY A 39 -9.60 0.36 8.38
CA GLY A 39 -8.97 -0.20 9.57
C GLY A 39 -8.26 -1.55 9.35
N LEU A 40 -8.15 -1.99 8.10
CA LEU A 40 -7.44 -3.20 7.71
C LEU A 40 -6.19 -2.83 6.93
N ALA A 41 -5.07 -3.43 7.29
CA ALA A 41 -3.85 -3.26 6.53
C ALA A 41 -3.90 -4.00 5.19
N ALA A 42 -3.41 -3.32 4.16
CA ALA A 42 -3.14 -3.92 2.87
C ALA A 42 -1.86 -4.74 2.92
N ALA A 43 -1.82 -5.81 2.12
CA ALA A 43 -0.64 -6.64 1.93
C ALA A 43 -0.26 -6.64 0.45
N GLN A 44 1.05 -6.74 0.18
CA GLN A 44 1.57 -6.97 -1.16
C GLN A 44 1.57 -8.47 -1.44
N LYS A 45 0.94 -8.88 -2.54
CA LYS A 45 1.12 -10.22 -3.10
C LYS A 45 2.50 -10.30 -3.75
N THR A 46 3.33 -11.25 -3.33
CA THR A 46 4.57 -11.59 -4.05
C THR A 46 4.25 -12.44 -5.27
N GLU A 47 5.16 -12.52 -6.25
CA GLU A 47 4.97 -13.26 -7.51
C GLU A 47 4.55 -14.72 -7.30
N ASN A 48 4.96 -15.34 -6.19
CA ASN A 48 4.62 -16.72 -5.85
C ASN A 48 3.31 -16.87 -5.07
N ASN A 49 2.56 -15.79 -4.79
CA ASN A 49 1.31 -15.74 -4.03
C ASN A 49 1.34 -16.39 -2.62
N LEU A 50 2.51 -16.86 -2.17
CA LEU A 50 2.70 -17.57 -0.90
C LEU A 50 3.12 -16.63 0.23
N ASP A 51 3.83 -15.54 -0.10
CA ASP A 51 4.28 -14.57 0.89
C ASP A 51 3.48 -13.27 0.75
N LEU A 52 2.69 -12.96 1.77
CA LEU A 52 2.06 -11.66 1.95
C LEU A 52 3.02 -10.79 2.75
N SER A 53 3.61 -9.80 2.10
CA SER A 53 4.45 -8.83 2.80
C SER A 53 3.62 -7.64 3.26
N LEU A 54 3.89 -7.16 4.47
CA LEU A 54 3.23 -5.98 4.99
C LEU A 54 3.84 -4.72 4.40
N GLY A 55 3.04 -3.96 3.68
CA GLY A 55 3.50 -2.81 2.91
C GLY A 55 4.22 -3.21 1.64
N PHE A 56 4.60 -2.20 0.85
CA PHE A 56 5.24 -2.35 -0.45
C PHE A 56 6.26 -1.21 -0.63
N PRO A 57 7.31 -1.39 -1.45
CA PRO A 57 8.36 -0.40 -1.60
C PRO A 57 7.82 0.94 -2.12
N LEU A 58 8.28 2.04 -1.53
CA LEU A 58 8.02 3.39 -2.05
C LEU A 58 8.57 3.54 -3.48
N GLY A 59 9.69 2.87 -3.75
CA GLY A 59 10.36 2.87 -5.03
C GLY A 59 11.53 1.90 -5.03
N TYR A 60 12.33 1.93 -6.08
CA TYR A 60 13.52 1.11 -6.22
C TYR A 60 14.67 1.88 -6.87
N VAL A 61 15.88 1.34 -6.78
CA VAL A 61 17.06 1.88 -7.44
C VAL A 61 17.50 0.90 -8.52
N GLU A 62 17.64 1.38 -9.74
CA GLU A 62 18.12 0.60 -10.88
C GLU A 62 19.16 1.43 -11.65
N ASN A 63 20.35 0.86 -11.88
CA ASN A 63 21.45 1.56 -12.56
C ASN A 63 21.77 2.96 -11.95
N ASP A 64 21.78 3.05 -10.62
CA ASP A 64 21.97 4.29 -9.83
C ASP A 64 20.88 5.36 -10.02
N LYS A 65 19.80 5.04 -10.74
CA LYS A 65 18.62 5.88 -10.88
C LYS A 65 17.53 5.47 -9.91
N VAL A 66 16.87 6.46 -9.34
CA VAL A 66 15.75 6.27 -8.42
C VAL A 66 14.45 6.23 -9.21
N HIS A 67 13.64 5.22 -8.95
CA HIS A 67 12.31 5.03 -9.52
C HIS A 67 11.26 5.08 -8.41
N LEU A 68 10.28 5.97 -8.52
CA LEU A 68 9.15 6.06 -7.60
C LEU A 68 8.01 5.16 -8.09
N ASN A 69 7.47 4.33 -7.20
CA ASN A 69 6.23 3.60 -7.49
C ASN A 69 5.06 4.57 -7.26
N ASN A 70 4.32 4.92 -8.32
CA ASN A 70 3.10 5.71 -8.23
C ASN A 70 1.88 5.03 -8.85
N HIS A 71 2.08 3.86 -9.46
CA HIS A 71 1.06 3.05 -10.09
C HIS A 71 0.85 1.81 -9.22
N TYR A 72 -0.41 1.55 -8.86
CA TYR A 72 -0.76 0.46 -7.95
C TYR A 72 -1.97 -0.30 -8.45
N ASP A 73 -1.82 -1.61 -8.51
CA ASP A 73 -2.94 -2.53 -8.69
C ASP A 73 -3.53 -2.85 -7.31
N ILE A 74 -4.79 -2.44 -7.11
CA ILE A 74 -5.49 -2.59 -5.84
C ILE A 74 -6.60 -3.63 -6.01
N GLU A 75 -6.45 -4.76 -5.35
CA GLU A 75 -7.50 -5.77 -5.25
C GLU A 75 -8.24 -5.62 -3.92
N LEU A 76 -9.50 -5.22 -3.99
CA LEU A 76 -10.34 -5.00 -2.81
C LEU A 76 -11.49 -5.99 -2.75
N HIS A 77 -11.51 -6.79 -1.69
CA HIS A 77 -12.64 -7.65 -1.36
C HIS A 77 -13.52 -6.93 -0.35
N TYR A 78 -14.83 -6.92 -0.59
CA TYR A 78 -15.79 -6.24 0.28
C TYR A 78 -17.12 -6.95 0.29
N HIS A 79 -17.88 -6.75 1.37
CA HIS A 79 -19.28 -7.19 1.47
C HIS A 79 -20.21 -5.98 1.51
N THR A 80 -21.38 -6.14 0.90
CA THR A 80 -22.51 -5.20 1.04
C THR A 80 -23.15 -5.39 2.41
N VAL A 81 -23.13 -4.35 3.24
CA VAL A 81 -23.85 -4.32 4.52
C VAL A 81 -25.32 -3.96 4.27
N ASN A 82 -25.57 -2.98 3.39
CA ASN A 82 -26.88 -2.65 2.84
C ASN A 82 -26.72 -1.95 1.48
N GLU A 83 -27.79 -1.36 0.95
CA GLU A 83 -27.77 -0.67 -0.35
C GLU A 83 -26.78 0.51 -0.43
N LYS A 84 -26.35 1.06 0.71
CA LYS A 84 -25.50 2.24 0.80
C LYS A 84 -24.10 1.96 1.35
N TYR A 85 -23.96 1.00 2.26
CA TYR A 85 -22.72 0.75 2.98
C TYR A 85 -22.05 -0.55 2.55
N TYR A 86 -20.74 -0.45 2.35
CA TYR A 86 -19.84 -1.56 2.06
C TYR A 86 -18.81 -1.63 3.18
N ARG A 87 -18.34 -2.83 3.49
CA ARG A 87 -17.27 -3.04 4.46
C ARG A 87 -16.21 -3.95 3.87
N VAL A 88 -14.95 -3.57 4.04
CA VAL A 88 -13.83 -4.34 3.51
C VAL A 88 -13.73 -5.67 4.25
N SER A 89 -13.54 -6.74 3.49
CA SER A 89 -13.33 -8.10 4.01
C SER A 89 -11.97 -8.61 3.58
N SER A 90 -11.41 -9.55 4.34
CA SER A 90 -10.33 -10.37 3.81
C SER A 90 -10.35 -11.73 4.49
N ASP A 91 -9.85 -12.72 3.76
CA ASP A 91 -9.81 -14.13 4.18
C ASP A 91 -8.83 -14.37 5.34
N ILE A 92 -8.01 -13.38 5.69
CA ILE A 92 -7.09 -13.43 6.82
C ILE A 92 -7.78 -12.85 8.04
N THR A 93 -7.82 -13.60 9.13
CA THR A 93 -8.42 -13.13 10.39
C THR A 93 -7.71 -11.87 10.90
N TRP A 94 -8.46 -10.97 11.54
CA TRP A 94 -7.94 -9.70 12.02
C TRP A 94 -6.71 -9.87 12.94
N ALA A 95 -6.75 -10.83 13.88
CA ALA A 95 -5.65 -11.08 14.82
C ALA A 95 -4.34 -11.44 14.09
N THR A 96 -4.41 -12.38 13.14
CA THR A 96 -3.23 -12.82 12.36
C THR A 96 -2.61 -11.68 11.53
N ARG A 97 -3.41 -10.67 11.13
CA ARG A 97 -2.85 -9.49 10.44
C ARG A 97 -2.00 -8.64 11.39
N TRP A 98 -2.50 -8.39 12.59
CA TRP A 98 -1.75 -7.62 13.59
C TRP A 98 -0.53 -8.39 14.10
N ASP A 99 -0.62 -9.72 14.22
CA ASP A 99 0.54 -10.56 14.57
C ASP A 99 1.67 -10.42 13.54
N ASN A 100 1.33 -10.39 12.25
CA ASN A 100 2.32 -10.12 11.20
C ASN A 100 2.93 -8.72 11.32
N TYR A 101 2.15 -7.70 11.74
CA TYR A 101 2.67 -6.35 11.98
C TYR A 101 3.64 -6.30 13.15
N LEU A 102 3.31 -6.99 14.24
CA LEU A 102 4.14 -7.05 15.44
C LEU A 102 5.46 -7.81 15.19
N ALA A 103 5.51 -8.65 14.16
CA ALA A 103 6.71 -9.37 13.75
C ALA A 103 7.69 -8.56 12.88
N ILE A 104 7.35 -7.33 12.48
CA ILE A 104 8.24 -6.48 11.68
C ILE A 104 9.40 -6.00 12.57
N LYS A 105 10.62 -6.48 12.29
CA LYS A 105 11.81 -6.21 13.12
C LYS A 105 12.70 -5.06 12.66
N ASP A 106 12.52 -4.54 11.45
CA ASP A 106 13.33 -3.44 10.90
C ASP A 106 12.55 -2.67 9.86
N SER A 107 11.87 -1.59 10.27
CA SER A 107 11.05 -0.86 9.33
C SER A 107 10.98 0.62 9.67
N ASN A 108 11.49 1.43 8.76
CA ASN A 108 11.21 2.86 8.70
C ASN A 108 9.79 3.06 8.14
N ILE A 109 8.77 2.71 8.95
CA ILE A 109 7.36 2.77 8.54
C ILE A 109 6.86 4.19 8.64
N HIS A 110 6.23 4.65 7.57
CA HIS A 110 5.36 5.82 7.59
C HIS A 110 3.94 5.39 7.26
N TRP A 111 2.99 5.83 8.09
CA TRP A 111 1.57 5.50 7.95
C TRP A 111 0.84 6.62 7.24
N LEU A 112 0.11 6.27 6.19
CA LEU A 112 -0.82 7.17 5.52
C LEU A 112 -2.24 6.62 5.73
N ARG A 113 -3.13 7.45 6.26
CA ARG A 113 -4.53 7.10 6.50
C ARG A 113 -5.41 7.82 5.49
N TYR A 114 -6.15 7.05 4.71
CA TYR A 114 -7.23 7.57 3.88
C TYR A 114 -8.58 7.25 4.53
N TYR A 115 -9.48 8.21 4.48
CA TYR A 115 -10.88 8.04 4.83
C TYR A 115 -11.65 8.05 3.51
N ILE A 116 -12.45 7.00 3.26
CA ILE A 116 -13.34 6.88 2.10
C ILE A 116 -14.75 7.28 2.56
#